data_AF-A0A7C8I8M1-F1
#
_entry.id   AF-A0A7C8I8M1-F1
#
_cell.length_a   1.000
_cell.length_b   1.000
_cell.length_c   1.000
_cell.angle_alpha   90.00
_cell.angle_beta   90.00
_cell.angle_gamma   90.00
#
_symmetry.space_group_name_H-M   'P 1'
#
loop_
_entity.id
_entity.type
_entity.pdbx_description
1 polymer ?
#
loop_
_entity_poly.entity_id
_entity_poly.type
_entity_poly.pdbx_seq_one_letter_code
_entity_poly.pdbx_strand_id
1 'polypeptide(L)'
;MASQLPAASQEVKRKAAREVIDILHEIATLLNTHLDRQQLSYCVSLIENGANPEALANVIRKLREDFAQGSSEEGEEEEAVAR
;
A
#
# COMPACT_ATOMS: atom_id res chain seq x y z
N MET A 1 27.49 -10.75 28.32
CA MET A 1 26.28 -11.52 28.65
C MET A 1 25.16 -11.00 27.77
N ALA A 2 24.81 -11.73 26.72
CA ALA A 2 23.76 -11.32 25.79
C ALA A 2 22.41 -11.38 26.51
N SER A 3 21.80 -10.22 26.74
CA SER A 3 20.46 -10.11 27.32
C SER A 3 19.43 -10.57 26.28
N GLN A 4 19.13 -11.87 26.27
CA GLN A 4 17.95 -12.40 25.60
C GLN A 4 16.71 -11.76 26.24
N LEU A 5 16.04 -10.85 25.51
CA LEU A 5 14.64 -10.53 25.77
C LEU A 5 13.83 -11.84 25.64
N PRO A 6 12.84 -12.11 26.52
CA PRO A 6 12.14 -13.38 26.51
C PRO A 6 11.39 -13.53 25.18
N ALA A 7 11.65 -14.64 24.47
CA ALA A 7 11.05 -14.96 23.16
C ALA A 7 9.51 -14.84 23.17
N ALA A 8 8.87 -15.12 24.31
CA ALA A 8 7.44 -14.94 24.53
C ALA A 8 6.96 -13.48 24.28
N SER A 9 7.76 -12.47 24.63
CA SER A 9 7.38 -11.06 24.40
C SER A 9 7.40 -10.70 22.91
N GLN A 10 8.32 -11.28 22.13
CA GLN A 10 8.39 -11.07 20.69
C GLN A 10 7.23 -11.74 19.96
N GLU A 11 6.82 -12.93 20.40
CA GLU A 11 5.66 -13.62 19.85
C GLU A 11 4.35 -12.86 20.11
N VAL A 12 4.17 -12.34 21.33
CA VAL A 12 3.01 -11.48 21.66
C VAL A 12 2.97 -10.24 20.78
N LYS A 13 4.11 -9.56 20.57
CA LYS A 13 4.19 -8.40 19.67
C LYS A 13 3.83 -8.75 18.22
N ARG A 14 4.32 -9.89 17.71
CA ARG A 14 4.00 -10.36 16.36
C ARG A 14 2.52 -10.67 16.20
N LYS A 15 1.90 -11.28 17.21
CA LYS A 15 0.46 -11.57 17.21
C LYS A 15 -0.35 -10.26 17.21
N ALA A 16 -0.01 -9.32 18.09
CA ALA A 16 -0.66 -8.01 18.14
C ALA A 16 -0.54 -7.25 16.81
N ALA A 17 0.64 -7.25 16.18
CA ALA A 17 0.84 -6.61 14.88
C ALA A 17 -0.06 -7.22 13.77
N ARG A 18 -0.26 -8.54 13.78
CA ARG A 18 -1.19 -9.20 12.84
C ARG A 18 -2.63 -8.77 13.09
N GLU A 19 -3.07 -8.79 14.35
CA GLU A 19 -4.42 -8.35 14.72
C GLU A 19 -4.67 -6.89 14.33
N VAL A 20 -3.68 -6.00 14.48
CA VAL A 20 -3.79 -4.62 14.02
C VAL A 20 -4.00 -4.54 12.51
N ILE A 21 -3.21 -5.26 11.72
CA ILE A 21 -3.37 -5.28 10.26
C ILE A 21 -4.71 -5.89 9.84
N ASP A 22 -5.19 -6.91 10.55
CA ASP A 22 -6.52 -7.50 10.32
C ASP A 22 -7.63 -6.47 10.51
N ILE A 23 -7.63 -5.77 11.65
CA ILE A 23 -8.63 -4.74 11.96
C ILE A 23 -8.56 -3.59 10.94
N LEU A 24 -7.36 -3.12 10.62
CA LEU A 24 -7.19 -2.03 9.66
C LEU A 24 -7.67 -2.44 8.26
N HIS A 25 -7.47 -3.69 7.86
CA HIS A 25 -7.93 -4.19 6.56
C HIS A 25 -9.46 -4.31 6.50
N GLU A 26 -10.11 -4.72 7.59
CA GLU A 26 -11.58 -4.68 7.68
C GLU A 26 -12.12 -3.26 7.54
N ILE A 27 -11.53 -2.29 8.25
CA ILE A 27 -11.88 -0.87 8.11
C ILE A 27 -11.68 -0.40 6.66
N ALA A 28 -10.53 -0.72 6.05
CA ALA A 28 -10.21 -0.37 4.68
C ALA A 28 -11.20 -0.95 3.66
N THR A 29 -11.72 -2.15 3.93
CA THR A 29 -12.76 -2.83 3.14
C THR A 29 -14.10 -2.15 3.29
N LEU A 30 -14.53 -1.85 4.52
CA LEU A 30 -15.79 -1.13 4.80
C LEU A 30 -15.83 0.25 4.13
N LEU A 31 -14.68 0.93 4.07
CA LEU A 31 -14.53 2.23 3.42
C LEU A 31 -14.27 2.15 1.91
N ASN A 32 -14.27 0.95 1.31
CA ASN A 32 -14.01 0.72 -0.11
C ASN A 32 -12.73 1.41 -0.63
N THR A 33 -11.64 1.37 0.15
CA THR A 33 -10.35 1.95 -0.27
C THR A 33 -9.65 1.12 -1.34
N HIS A 34 -10.08 -0.14 -1.51
CA HIS A 34 -9.47 -1.12 -2.41
C HIS A 34 -7.97 -1.35 -2.14
N LEU A 35 -7.51 -1.20 -0.89
CA LEU A 35 -6.15 -1.55 -0.49
C LEU A 35 -6.12 -3.01 -0.03
N ASP A 36 -5.24 -3.82 -0.63
CA ASP A 36 -5.00 -5.17 -0.13
C ASP A 36 -4.16 -5.15 1.16
N ARG A 37 -4.09 -6.29 1.85
CA ARG A 37 -3.36 -6.44 3.13
C ARG A 37 -1.88 -6.06 3.03
N GLN A 38 -1.24 -6.35 1.91
CA GLN A 38 0.17 -6.06 1.70
C GLN A 38 0.38 -4.56 1.43
N GLN A 39 -0.45 -3.95 0.59
CA GLN A 39 -0.46 -2.51 0.35
C GLN A 39 -0.70 -1.72 1.64
N LEU A 40 -1.64 -2.18 2.47
CA LEU A 40 -1.93 -1.56 3.77
C LEU A 40 -0.74 -1.65 4.72
N SER A 41 -0.06 -2.80 4.77
CA SER A 41 1.17 -2.99 5.56
C SER A 41 2.28 -2.02 5.14
N TYR A 42 2.44 -1.77 3.83
CA TYR A 42 3.37 -0.76 3.34
C TYR A 42 2.97 0.65 3.76
N CYS A 43 1.68 0.99 3.68
CA CYS A 43 1.19 2.30 4.11
C CYS A 43 1.46 2.53 5.61
N VAL A 44 1.18 1.53 6.45
CA VAL A 44 1.49 1.59 7.89
C VAL A 44 2.99 1.80 8.11
N SER A 45 3.84 1.01 7.44
CA SER A 45 5.29 1.14 7.56
C SER A 45 5.79 2.53 7.14
N LEU A 46 5.27 3.09 6.04
CA LEU A 46 5.64 4.43 5.57
C LEU A 46 5.21 5.51 6.56
N ILE A 47 4.00 5.41 7.11
CA ILE A 47 3.49 6.35 8.10
C ILE A 47 4.29 6.27 9.41
N GLU A 48 4.63 5.06 9.87
CA GLU A 48 5.51 4.86 11.04
C GLU A 48 6.92 5.44 10.82
N ASN A 49 7.40 5.50 9.58
CA ASN A 49 8.65 6.16 9.19
C ASN A 49 8.50 7.68 8.93
N GLY A 50 7.33 8.26 9.22
CA GLY A 50 7.10 9.70 9.17
C GLY A 50 6.49 10.23 7.86
N ALA A 51 6.04 9.36 6.96
CA ALA A 51 5.30 9.80 5.78
C ALA A 51 3.95 10.44 6.20
N ASN A 52 3.60 11.58 5.58
CA ASN A 52 2.31 12.21 5.79
C ASN A 52 1.17 11.35 5.15
N PRO A 53 0.13 10.96 5.91
CA PRO A 53 -0.93 10.09 5.39
C PRO A 53 -1.73 10.68 4.21
N GLU A 54 -2.00 11.99 4.22
CA GLU A 54 -2.74 12.67 3.15
C GLU A 54 -1.92 12.71 1.86
N ALA A 55 -0.63 13.05 1.95
CA ALA A 55 0.27 13.04 0.82
C ALA A 55 0.42 11.63 0.22
N LEU A 56 0.54 10.60 1.08
CA LEU A 56 0.60 9.21 0.63
C LEU A 56 -0.68 8.79 -0.11
N ALA A 57 -1.85 9.17 0.40
CA ALA A 57 -3.12 8.90 -0.26
C ALA A 57 -3.22 9.59 -1.63
N ASN A 58 -2.69 10.81 -1.78
CA ASN A 58 -2.61 11.51 -3.06
C ASN A 58 -1.74 10.74 -4.07
N VAL A 59 -0.57 10.25 -3.62
CA VAL A 59 0.33 9.46 -4.47
C VAL A 59 -0.31 8.15 -4.91
N ILE A 60 -0.97 7.43 -4.00
CA ILE A 60 -1.66 6.16 -4.33
C ILE A 60 -2.74 6.40 -5.38
N ARG A 61 -3.55 7.46 -5.23
CA ARG A 61 -4.58 7.82 -6.21
C ARG A 61 -3.98 8.12 -7.58
N LYS A 62 -2.96 8.98 -7.62
CA LYS A 62 -2.29 9.35 -8.86
C LYS A 62 -1.70 8.12 -9.58
N LEU A 63 -1.00 7.24 -8.87
CA LEU A 63 -0.45 6.03 -9.47
C LEU A 63 -1.57 5.14 -10.05
N ARG A 64 -2.69 4.98 -9.34
CA ARG A 64 -3.83 4.21 -9.85
C ARG A 64 -4.43 4.81 -11.11
N GLU A 65 -4.50 6.14 -11.19
CA GLU A 65 -4.97 6.86 -12.38
C GLU A 65 -4.00 6.69 -13.56
N ASP A 66 -2.70 6.92 -13.33
CA ASP A 66 -1.66 6.83 -14.36
C ASP A 66 -1.59 5.41 -14.97
N PHE A 67 -1.63 4.37 -14.13
CA PHE A 67 -1.59 2.97 -14.60
C PHE A 67 -2.93 2.46 -15.13
N ALA A 68 -4.06 3.09 -14.79
CA ALA A 68 -5.33 2.78 -15.44
C ALA A 68 -5.37 3.30 -16.88
N GLN A 69 -4.73 4.45 -17.16
CA GLN A 69 -4.73 5.11 -18.47
C GLN A 69 -3.64 4.59 -19.42
N GLY A 70 -2.51 4.12 -18.89
CA GLY A 70 -1.40 3.57 -19.69
C GLY A 70 -1.69 2.25 -20.41
N SER A 71 -2.92 1.73 -20.39
CA SER A 71 -3.33 0.56 -21.18
C SER A 71 -4.01 0.91 -22.51
N SER A 72 -4.12 2.21 -22.84
CA SER A 72 -4.89 2.69 -24.01
C SER A 72 -4.11 3.49 -25.08
N GLU A 73 -2.80 3.73 -24.93
CA GLU A 73 -2.09 4.70 -25.79
C GLU A 73 -0.98 4.13 -26.72
N GLU A 74 -0.85 2.81 -26.89
CA GLU A 74 0.19 2.22 -27.78
C GLU A 74 -0.25 2.01 -29.25
N GLY A 75 -1.26 2.71 -29.78
CA GLY A 75 -1.94 2.30 -31.02
C GLY A 75 -2.03 3.24 -32.24
N GLU A 76 -1.59 4.51 -32.21
CA GLU A 76 -2.07 5.48 -33.23
C GLU A 76 -1.01 6.39 -33.92
N GLU A 77 0.23 5.94 -34.15
CA GLU A 77 1.25 6.77 -34.86
C GLU A 77 1.71 6.29 -36.26
N GLU A 78 1.07 5.32 -36.92
CA GLU A 78 1.47 4.86 -38.27
C GLU A 78 0.45 5.12 -39.40
N GLU A 79 -0.16 6.31 -39.47
CA GLU A 79 -0.93 6.72 -40.66
C GLU A 79 -0.77 8.21 -40.99
N ALA A 80 0.46 8.70 -41.22
CA ALA A 80 0.68 10.08 -41.69
C ALA A 80 1.73 10.26 -42.79
N VAL A 81 2.38 9.20 -43.28
CA VAL A 81 3.46 9.32 -44.30
C VAL A 81 3.14 8.51 -45.56
N ALA A 82 1.99 8.79 -46.20
CA ALA A 82 1.67 8.27 -47.54
C ALA A 82 0.62 9.12 -48.29
N ARG A 83 0.80 10.45 -48.30
CA ARG A 83 0.09 11.33 -49.25
C ARG A 83 1.09 12.11 -50.10
#